data_AF-A0A0F8YYM6-F1
#
_entry.id   AF-A0A0F8YYM6-F1
#
_cell.length_a   1.000
_cell.length_b   1.000
_cell.length_c   1.000
_cell.angle_alpha   90.00
_cell.angle_beta   90.00
_cell.angle_gamma   90.00
#
_symmetry.space_group_name_H-M   'P 1'
#
loop_
_entity.id
_entity.type
_entity.pdbx_description
1 polymer ?
#
loop_
_entity_poly.entity_id
_entity_poly.type
_entity_poly.pdbx_seq_one_letter_code
_entity_poly.pdbx_strand_id
1 'polypeptide(L)'
;MPIISKVGQRSIRVRIVYGAIFLILTIGTVTMLYPFMLMLSGSFKSEADIHRITPWPRYWFNDLILFQKYAESKYNVLLENVEMAWSEYVPAWYKIQKPSEVDPELLEEYLDWRGQCPWWILGNTDGGKMLPINGRKFRELMYKRFKDDPYPLDAFEKQMGIPLLTWSDLWPPTQDVFRYPPQRTEFMGAFLEFAKKQPIRNRVI
;
A
#
# COMPACT_ATOMS: atom_id res chain seq x y z
N MET A 1 -9.34 29.00 -42.52
CA MET A 1 -9.65 30.44 -42.73
C MET A 1 -9.73 31.11 -41.36
N PRO A 2 -8.95 32.17 -41.08
CA PRO A 2 -9.05 32.84 -39.79
C PRO A 2 -10.34 33.68 -39.76
N ILE A 3 -11.14 33.51 -38.70
CA ILE A 3 -12.43 34.20 -38.49
C ILE A 3 -12.24 35.73 -38.31
N ILE A 4 -11.02 36.19 -38.02
CA ILE A 4 -10.69 37.60 -37.76
C ILE A 4 -9.50 38.03 -38.63
N SER A 5 -9.61 39.19 -39.30
CA SER A 5 -8.57 39.72 -40.18
C SER A 5 -7.27 40.04 -39.40
N LYS A 6 -6.10 39.86 -40.05
CA LYS A 6 -4.78 40.18 -39.46
C LYS A 6 -4.66 41.64 -38.99
N VAL A 7 -5.44 42.56 -39.58
CA VAL A 7 -5.46 43.99 -39.22
C VAL A 7 -6.26 44.23 -37.93
N GLY A 8 -7.34 43.48 -37.70
CA GLY A 8 -8.17 43.59 -36.49
C GLY A 8 -7.49 43.10 -35.20
N GLN A 9 -6.53 42.17 -35.30
CA GLN A 9 -5.80 41.61 -34.15
C GLN A 9 -4.89 42.62 -33.42
N ARG A 10 -4.57 43.76 -34.04
CA ARG A 10 -3.80 44.85 -33.39
C ARG A 10 -4.66 45.74 -32.49
N SER A 11 -5.99 45.68 -32.59
CA SER A 11 -6.89 46.48 -31.77
C SER A 11 -6.90 45.99 -30.31
N ILE A 12 -6.75 46.92 -29.36
CA ILE A 12 -6.86 46.64 -27.91
C ILE A 12 -8.18 45.94 -27.57
N ARG A 13 -9.29 46.30 -28.23
CA ARG A 13 -10.60 45.67 -27.99
C ARG A 13 -10.58 44.18 -28.30
N VAL A 14 -9.96 43.80 -29.42
CA VAL A 14 -9.83 42.40 -29.83
C VAL A 14 -8.91 41.62 -28.89
N ARG A 15 -7.83 42.25 -28.40
CA ARG A 15 -6.95 41.65 -27.39
C ARG A 15 -7.65 41.39 -26.06
N ILE A 16 -8.50 42.30 -25.60
CA ILE A 16 -9.31 42.11 -24.40
C ILE A 16 -10.26 40.92 -24.56
N VAL A 17 -10.93 40.81 -25.71
CA VAL A 17 -11.82 39.66 -25.99
C VAL A 17 -11.04 38.35 -25.96
N TYR A 18 -9.87 38.27 -26.61
CA TYR A 18 -9.03 37.08 -26.52
C TYR A 18 -8.55 36.80 -25.09
N GLY A 19 -8.15 37.84 -24.35
CA GLY A 19 -7.77 37.72 -22.95
C GLY A 19 -8.90 37.15 -22.09
N ALA A 20 -10.13 37.61 -22.30
CA ALA A 20 -11.32 37.09 -21.62
C ALA A 20 -11.61 35.64 -22.00
N ILE A 21 -11.51 35.27 -23.29
CA ILE A 21 -11.67 33.89 -23.74
C ILE A 21 -10.64 32.98 -23.08
N PHE A 22 -9.35 33.35 -23.11
CA PHE A 22 -8.30 32.58 -22.45
C PHE A 22 -8.51 32.49 -20.94
N LEU A 23 -8.91 33.58 -20.29
CA LEU A 23 -9.21 33.58 -18.87
C LEU A 23 -10.34 32.60 -18.51
N ILE A 24 -11.46 32.64 -19.24
CA ILE A 24 -12.60 31.72 -19.03
C ILE A 24 -12.17 30.27 -19.28
N LEU A 25 -11.42 30.02 -20.36
CA LEU A 25 -10.91 28.68 -20.65
C LEU A 25 -9.98 28.18 -19.56
N THR A 26 -9.04 29.00 -19.08
CA THR A 26 -8.13 28.65 -17.98
C THR A 26 -8.90 28.35 -16.70
N ILE A 27 -9.90 29.16 -16.34
CA ILE A 27 -10.77 28.90 -15.18
C ILE A 27 -11.50 27.57 -15.36
N GLY A 28 -12.07 27.29 -16.54
CA GLY A 28 -12.73 26.02 -16.84
C GLY A 28 -11.79 24.83 -16.69
N THR A 29 -10.56 24.94 -17.20
CA THR A 29 -9.52 23.92 -17.04
C THR A 29 -9.17 23.69 -15.57
N VAL A 30 -8.91 24.74 -14.79
CA VAL A 30 -8.56 24.61 -13.36
C VAL A 30 -9.73 23.99 -12.58
N THR A 31 -10.97 24.36 -12.90
CA THR A 31 -12.18 23.83 -12.26
C THR A 31 -12.35 22.33 -12.50
N MET A 32 -11.93 21.81 -13.66
CA MET A 32 -11.94 20.37 -13.94
C MET A 32 -10.70 19.64 -13.37
N LEU A 33 -9.55 20.30 -13.35
CA LEU A 33 -8.31 19.71 -12.88
C LEU A 33 -8.33 19.48 -11.36
N TYR A 34 -8.94 20.39 -10.60
CA TYR A 34 -9.02 20.28 -9.14
C TYR A 34 -9.74 19.00 -8.65
N PRO A 35 -10.98 18.67 -9.06
CA PRO A 35 -11.64 17.43 -8.66
C PRO A 35 -10.90 16.20 -9.18
N PHE A 36 -10.29 16.25 -10.36
CA PHE A 36 -9.47 15.15 -10.87
C PHE A 36 -8.26 14.88 -9.96
N MET A 37 -7.57 15.93 -9.53
CA MET A 37 -6.48 15.86 -8.55
C MET A 37 -6.96 15.29 -7.20
N LEU A 38 -8.14 15.68 -6.72
CA LEU A 38 -8.73 15.08 -5.53
C LEU A 38 -9.03 13.59 -5.67
N MET A 39 -9.57 13.16 -6.82
CA MET A 39 -9.82 11.73 -7.10
C MET A 39 -8.51 10.94 -7.15
N LEU A 40 -7.50 11.50 -7.83
CA LEU A 40 -6.17 10.90 -7.90
C LEU A 40 -5.54 10.80 -6.51
N SER A 41 -5.59 11.86 -5.71
CA SER A 41 -5.08 11.81 -4.34
C SER A 41 -5.86 10.83 -3.47
N GLY A 42 -7.18 10.70 -3.70
CA GLY A 42 -8.05 9.77 -3.01
C GLY A 42 -7.68 8.30 -3.24
N SER A 43 -7.20 7.92 -4.42
CA SER A 43 -6.83 6.54 -4.73
C SER A 43 -5.57 6.06 -3.98
N PHE A 44 -4.73 6.98 -3.51
CA PHE A 44 -3.55 6.69 -2.69
C PHE A 44 -3.80 6.77 -1.18
N LYS A 45 -5.03 7.07 -0.75
CA LYS A 45 -5.36 7.18 0.67
C LYS A 45 -5.38 5.82 1.36
N SER A 46 -5.04 5.85 2.64
CA SER A 46 -5.08 4.71 3.54
C SER A 46 -5.55 5.18 4.92
N GLU A 47 -5.66 4.31 5.92
CA GLU A 47 -6.16 4.70 7.25
C GLU A 47 -5.24 5.74 7.90
N ALA A 48 -3.95 5.78 7.54
CA ALA A 48 -3.01 6.81 7.97
C ALA A 48 -3.36 8.25 7.56
N ASP A 49 -4.09 8.47 6.45
CA ASP A 49 -4.36 9.82 5.92
C ASP A 49 -5.79 10.04 5.40
N ILE A 50 -6.72 9.12 5.70
CA ILE A 50 -8.10 9.18 5.23
C ILE A 50 -8.80 10.50 5.58
N HIS A 51 -8.54 11.03 6.79
CA HIS A 51 -9.14 12.26 7.33
C HIS A 51 -8.69 13.55 6.63
N ARG A 52 -7.65 13.51 5.79
CA ARG A 52 -7.05 14.71 5.17
C ARG A 52 -7.50 14.86 3.74
N ILE A 53 -8.27 15.90 3.41
CA ILE A 53 -8.71 16.15 2.03
C ILE A 53 -7.69 17.08 1.37
N THR A 54 -6.81 16.51 0.54
CA THR A 54 -5.80 17.25 -0.22
C THR A 54 -5.84 16.84 -1.69
N PRO A 55 -5.60 17.76 -2.64
CA PRO A 55 -5.59 17.44 -4.08
C PRO A 55 -4.30 16.75 -4.53
N TRP A 56 -3.30 16.62 -3.67
CA TRP A 56 -2.10 15.81 -3.94
C TRP A 56 -1.85 14.83 -2.79
N PRO A 57 -1.23 13.67 -3.08
CA PRO A 57 -0.82 12.73 -2.03
C PRO A 57 0.25 13.36 -1.15
N ARG A 58 -0.04 13.54 0.14
CA ARG A 58 0.89 14.26 1.03
C ARG A 58 2.20 13.52 1.29
N TYR A 59 2.22 12.19 1.15
CA TYR A 59 3.44 11.40 1.34
C TYR A 59 4.54 11.73 0.33
N TRP A 60 4.22 12.43 -0.78
CA TRP A 60 5.23 12.93 -1.73
C TRP A 60 6.19 13.95 -1.12
N PHE A 61 5.75 14.69 -0.10
CA PHE A 61 6.51 15.79 0.50
C PHE A 61 6.57 15.72 2.02
N ASN A 62 5.97 14.69 2.62
CA ASN A 62 5.89 14.55 4.07
C ASN A 62 6.26 13.12 4.45
N ASP A 63 7.51 12.96 4.86
CA ASP A 63 8.06 11.67 5.25
C ASP A 63 7.36 11.06 6.49
N LEU A 64 6.75 11.87 7.35
CA LEU A 64 6.00 11.34 8.49
C LEU A 64 4.77 10.58 7.97
N ILE A 65 4.06 11.13 6.99
CA ILE A 65 2.92 10.44 6.36
C ILE A 65 3.40 9.21 5.58
N LEU A 66 4.54 9.30 4.91
CA LEU A 66 5.14 8.14 4.24
C LEU A 66 5.47 7.03 5.25
N PHE A 67 6.05 7.38 6.40
CA PHE A 67 6.35 6.46 7.48
C PHE A 67 5.08 5.83 8.07
N GLN A 68 4.04 6.63 8.33
CA GLN A 68 2.74 6.15 8.82
C GLN A 68 2.11 5.13 7.85
N LYS A 69 2.12 5.43 6.54
CA LYS A 69 1.65 4.49 5.49
C LYS A 69 2.51 3.23 5.41
N TYR A 70 3.83 3.38 5.55
CA TYR A 70 4.74 2.25 5.58
C TYR A 70 4.47 1.34 6.79
N ALA A 71 4.29 1.92 7.98
CA ALA A 71 3.92 1.18 9.18
C ALA A 71 2.58 0.46 8.98
N GLU A 72 1.55 1.16 8.50
CA GLU A 72 0.24 0.57 8.19
C GLU A 72 0.36 -0.68 7.30
N SER A 73 1.09 -0.61 6.18
CA SER A 73 1.33 -1.75 5.30
C SER A 73 2.21 -2.84 5.93
N LYS A 74 3.28 -2.45 6.64
CA LYS A 74 4.22 -3.38 7.28
C LYS A 74 3.54 -4.23 8.34
N TYR A 75 2.67 -3.62 9.14
CA TYR A 75 1.99 -4.27 10.26
C TYR A 75 0.61 -4.82 9.87
N ASN A 76 0.37 -5.02 8.56
CA ASN A 76 -0.81 -5.71 8.03
C ASN A 76 -2.13 -4.99 8.35
N VAL A 77 -2.10 -3.65 8.50
CA VAL A 77 -3.26 -2.80 8.85
C VAL A 77 -3.86 -3.13 10.24
N LEU A 78 -3.14 -3.91 11.06
CA LEU A 78 -3.51 -4.22 12.43
C LEU A 78 -2.69 -3.36 13.38
N LEU A 79 -3.34 -2.45 14.11
CA LEU A 79 -2.66 -1.62 15.12
C LEU A 79 -2.06 -2.49 16.23
N GLU A 80 -2.72 -3.59 16.61
CA GLU A 80 -2.23 -4.56 17.59
C GLU A 80 -0.84 -5.10 17.25
N ASN A 81 -0.54 -5.31 15.97
CA ASN A 81 0.79 -5.76 15.52
C ASN A 81 1.85 -4.68 15.74
N VAL A 82 1.49 -3.41 15.60
CA VAL A 82 2.38 -2.28 15.90
C VAL A 82 2.62 -2.19 17.39
N GLU A 83 1.55 -2.24 18.18
CA GLU A 83 1.61 -2.09 19.63
C GLU A 83 2.42 -3.22 20.27
N MET A 84 2.24 -4.45 19.80
CA MET A 84 3.04 -5.61 20.22
C MET A 84 4.52 -5.44 19.85
N ALA A 85 4.80 -5.06 18.61
CA ALA A 85 6.18 -4.95 18.10
C ALA A 85 6.96 -3.77 18.70
N TRP A 86 6.29 -2.65 18.96
CA TRP A 86 6.90 -1.43 19.51
C TRP A 86 6.80 -1.38 21.04
N SER A 87 5.99 -2.25 21.65
CA SER A 87 5.66 -2.19 23.07
C SER A 87 5.15 -0.80 23.49
N GLU A 88 4.36 -0.17 22.62
CA GLU A 88 3.82 1.19 22.80
C GLU A 88 2.33 1.19 22.42
N TYR A 89 1.52 1.96 23.15
CA TYR A 89 0.11 2.15 22.79
C TYR A 89 -0.03 3.12 21.62
N VAL A 90 -0.71 2.68 20.55
CA VAL A 90 -0.88 3.45 19.31
C VAL A 90 -2.37 3.59 19.01
N PRO A 91 -3.01 4.72 19.38
CA PRO A 91 -4.46 4.87 19.26
C PRO A 91 -4.95 4.98 17.81
N ALA A 92 -4.10 5.40 16.87
CA ALA A 92 -4.43 5.50 15.45
C ALA A 92 -3.18 5.64 14.57
N TRP A 93 -3.27 5.22 13.31
CA TRP A 93 -2.19 5.32 12.32
C TRP A 93 -1.65 6.74 12.14
N TYR A 94 -2.53 7.74 12.07
CA TYR A 94 -2.13 9.14 11.88
C TYR A 94 -1.47 9.78 13.12
N LYS A 95 -1.50 9.09 14.27
CA LYS A 95 -0.86 9.53 15.53
C LYS A 95 0.57 9.01 15.69
N ILE A 96 0.95 7.98 14.94
CA ILE A 96 2.32 7.46 14.91
C ILE A 96 3.29 8.59 14.59
N GLN A 97 4.33 8.73 15.40
CA GLN A 97 5.44 9.65 15.14
C GLN A 97 6.63 8.89 14.55
N LYS A 98 7.51 9.62 13.86
CA LYS A 98 8.81 9.04 13.52
C LYS A 98 9.59 8.79 14.83
N PRO A 99 10.32 7.67 14.94
CA PRO A 99 11.23 7.49 16.06
C PRO A 99 12.27 8.62 16.09
N SER A 100 12.70 8.99 17.29
CA SER A 100 13.85 9.89 17.48
C SER A 100 15.12 9.26 16.89
N GLU A 101 16.15 10.07 16.66
CA GLU A 101 17.46 9.54 16.25
C GLU A 101 17.91 8.46 17.25
N VAL A 102 18.27 7.29 16.71
CA VAL A 102 18.70 6.11 17.47
C VAL A 102 20.21 6.00 17.30
N ASP A 103 20.88 5.49 18.34
CA ASP A 103 22.28 5.11 18.28
C ASP A 103 22.52 4.13 17.10
N PRO A 104 23.38 4.49 16.13
CA PRO A 104 23.68 3.63 14.99
C PRO A 104 24.20 2.25 15.38
N GLU A 105 24.98 2.13 16.47
CA GLU A 105 25.55 0.85 16.91
C GLU A 105 24.44 -0.09 17.41
N LEU A 106 23.52 0.43 18.23
CA LEU A 106 22.37 -0.33 18.71
C LEU A 106 21.44 -0.75 17.56
N LEU A 107 21.30 0.10 16.54
CA LEU A 107 20.51 -0.22 15.35
C LEU A 107 21.13 -1.39 14.58
N GLU A 108 22.45 -1.40 14.39
CA GLU A 108 23.16 -2.50 13.74
C GLU A 108 23.01 -3.81 14.53
N GLU A 109 23.25 -3.78 15.85
CA GLU A 109 23.06 -4.95 16.72
C GLU A 109 21.62 -5.50 16.65
N TYR A 110 20.62 -4.61 16.66
CA TYR A 110 19.23 -5.00 16.53
C TYR A 110 18.92 -5.64 15.16
N LEU A 111 19.50 -5.11 14.07
CA LEU A 111 19.32 -5.66 12.73
C LEU A 111 19.96 -7.05 12.59
N ASP A 112 21.10 -7.28 13.22
CA ASP A 112 21.76 -8.59 13.28
C ASP A 112 20.93 -9.60 14.09
N TRP A 113 20.47 -9.20 15.27
CA TRP A 113 19.58 -10.02 16.12
C TRP A 113 18.28 -10.37 15.39
N ARG A 114 17.68 -9.41 14.68
CA ARG A 114 16.45 -9.60 13.88
C ARG A 114 16.56 -10.74 12.86
N GLY A 115 17.76 -11.01 12.34
CA GLY A 115 18.00 -12.14 11.44
C GLY A 115 17.83 -13.50 12.12
N GLN A 116 18.17 -13.56 13.42
CA GLN A 116 18.22 -14.75 14.26
C GLN A 116 16.95 -14.97 15.09
N CYS A 117 16.09 -13.95 15.20
CA CYS A 117 14.87 -14.01 16.00
C CYS A 117 13.97 -15.20 15.57
N PRO A 118 13.62 -16.12 16.49
CA PRO A 118 12.86 -17.32 16.15
C PRO A 118 11.35 -17.07 16.06
N TRP A 119 10.84 -16.00 16.66
CA TRP A 119 9.43 -15.58 16.58
C TRP A 119 9.29 -14.34 15.72
N TRP A 120 8.48 -14.42 14.68
CA TRP A 120 8.16 -13.30 13.81
C TRP A 120 6.94 -13.64 12.95
N ILE A 121 6.28 -12.61 12.47
CA ILE A 121 5.28 -12.70 11.40
C ILE A 121 5.78 -11.94 10.18
N LEU A 122 5.30 -12.28 9.00
CA LEU A 122 5.59 -11.59 7.76
C LEU A 122 4.68 -10.38 7.62
N GLY A 123 5.25 -9.19 7.49
CA GLY A 123 4.53 -7.97 7.17
C GLY A 123 4.15 -7.86 5.70
N ASN A 124 3.29 -6.91 5.35
CA ASN A 124 2.79 -6.68 3.98
C ASN A 124 2.07 -7.89 3.36
N THR A 125 1.40 -8.69 4.18
CA THR A 125 0.63 -9.87 3.76
C THR A 125 -0.86 -9.59 3.72
N ASP A 126 -1.34 -8.72 4.59
CA ASP A 126 -2.73 -8.29 4.65
C ASP A 126 -2.84 -6.78 4.42
N GLY A 127 -3.91 -6.38 3.75
CA GLY A 127 -4.18 -5.00 3.37
C GLY A 127 -5.67 -4.81 3.24
N GLY A 128 -6.26 -4.00 4.12
CA GLY A 128 -7.72 -3.91 4.24
C GLY A 128 -8.51 -3.62 2.95
N LYS A 129 -7.88 -3.08 1.90
CA LYS A 129 -8.53 -2.82 0.59
C LYS A 129 -7.86 -3.52 -0.59
N MET A 130 -6.53 -3.65 -0.58
CA MET A 130 -5.74 -4.18 -1.69
C MET A 130 -4.66 -5.08 -1.15
N LEU A 131 -4.40 -6.18 -1.86
CA LEU A 131 -3.38 -7.13 -1.45
C LEU A 131 -1.99 -6.47 -1.50
N PRO A 132 -1.23 -6.42 -0.38
CA PRO A 132 0.09 -5.78 -0.36
C PRO A 132 1.17 -6.66 -1.01
N ILE A 133 2.41 -6.17 -1.05
CA ILE A 133 3.48 -6.77 -1.88
C ILE A 133 3.75 -8.24 -1.59
N ASN A 134 3.81 -8.66 -0.31
CA ASN A 134 4.10 -10.05 0.01
C ASN A 134 2.88 -10.94 -0.21
N GLY A 135 1.67 -10.41 0.01
CA GLY A 135 0.44 -11.08 -0.38
C GLY A 135 0.39 -11.36 -1.89
N ARG A 136 0.67 -10.35 -2.73
CA ARG A 136 0.69 -10.52 -4.19
C ARG A 136 1.71 -11.55 -4.65
N LYS A 137 2.91 -11.52 -4.08
CA LYS A 137 3.96 -12.50 -4.37
C LYS A 137 3.58 -13.92 -3.95
N PHE A 138 2.91 -14.07 -2.81
CA PHE A 138 2.41 -15.38 -2.37
C PHE A 138 1.34 -15.91 -3.32
N ARG A 139 0.38 -15.06 -3.71
CA ARG A 139 -0.63 -15.40 -4.72
C ARG A 139 -0.01 -15.81 -6.04
N GLU A 140 0.98 -15.05 -6.53
CA GLU A 140 1.71 -15.38 -7.76
C GLU A 140 2.45 -16.71 -7.66
N LEU A 141 3.05 -17.02 -6.51
CA LEU A 141 3.71 -18.30 -6.25
C LEU A 141 2.70 -19.46 -6.35
N MET A 142 1.54 -19.34 -5.71
CA MET A 142 0.51 -20.38 -5.76
C MET A 142 -0.04 -20.54 -7.18
N TYR A 143 -0.34 -19.44 -7.86
CA TYR A 143 -0.76 -19.48 -9.26
C TYR A 143 0.25 -20.23 -10.13
N LYS A 144 1.54 -19.89 -10.03
CA LYS A 144 2.61 -20.56 -10.79
C LYS A 144 2.76 -22.05 -10.46
N ARG A 145 2.38 -22.47 -9.26
CA ARG A 145 2.46 -23.87 -8.82
C ARG A 145 1.40 -24.76 -9.48
N PHE A 146 0.21 -24.21 -9.73
CA PHE A 146 -0.94 -24.97 -10.23
C PHE A 146 -1.38 -24.63 -11.65
N LYS A 147 -0.82 -23.59 -12.28
CA LYS A 147 -1.23 -23.11 -13.62
C LYS A 147 -1.15 -24.16 -14.74
N ASP A 148 -0.29 -25.17 -14.58
CA ASP A 148 -0.05 -26.19 -15.60
C ASP A 148 -0.97 -27.42 -15.41
N ASP A 149 -1.76 -27.46 -14.33
CA ASP A 149 -2.81 -28.46 -14.14
C ASP A 149 -4.00 -28.21 -15.08
N PRO A 150 -4.70 -29.26 -15.56
CA PRO A 150 -5.91 -29.11 -16.38
C PRO A 150 -7.04 -28.36 -15.67
N TYR A 151 -7.10 -28.48 -14.33
CA TYR A 151 -8.06 -27.82 -13.46
C TYR A 151 -7.33 -27.15 -12.28
N PRO A 152 -6.70 -25.97 -12.48
CA PRO A 152 -5.81 -25.37 -11.48
C PRO A 152 -6.46 -25.06 -10.14
N LEU A 153 -7.72 -24.64 -10.14
CA LEU A 153 -8.46 -24.28 -8.92
C LEU A 153 -8.86 -25.54 -8.14
N ASP A 154 -9.34 -26.58 -8.83
CA ASP A 154 -9.69 -27.86 -8.21
C ASP A 154 -8.44 -28.56 -7.64
N ALA A 155 -7.32 -28.48 -8.36
CA ALA A 155 -6.03 -28.99 -7.89
C ALA A 155 -5.55 -28.25 -6.65
N PHE A 156 -5.69 -26.91 -6.64
CA PHE A 156 -5.41 -26.09 -5.47
C PHE A 156 -6.30 -26.46 -4.28
N GLU A 157 -7.62 -26.54 -4.46
CA GLU A 157 -8.57 -26.88 -3.39
C GLU A 157 -8.27 -28.26 -2.81
N LYS A 158 -8.01 -29.26 -3.67
CA LYS A 158 -7.69 -30.62 -3.24
C LYS A 158 -6.40 -30.70 -2.44
N GLN A 159 -5.37 -29.92 -2.80
CA GLN A 159 -4.08 -29.96 -2.11
C GLN A 159 -4.04 -29.06 -0.86
N MET A 160 -4.62 -27.86 -0.95
CA MET A 160 -4.53 -26.83 0.09
C MET A 160 -5.71 -26.84 1.05
N GLY A 161 -6.82 -27.49 0.68
CA GLY A 161 -8.03 -27.59 1.49
C GLY A 161 -8.85 -26.28 1.54
N ILE A 162 -8.65 -25.38 0.58
CA ILE A 162 -9.32 -24.08 0.52
C ILE A 162 -10.01 -23.93 -0.84
N PRO A 163 -11.35 -23.79 -0.87
CA PRO A 163 -12.07 -23.54 -2.12
C PRO A 163 -11.84 -22.11 -2.59
N LEU A 164 -11.58 -21.93 -3.89
CA LEU A 164 -11.41 -20.62 -4.53
C LEU A 164 -12.28 -20.53 -5.78
N LEU A 165 -13.00 -19.42 -5.95
CA LEU A 165 -13.71 -19.12 -7.20
C LEU A 165 -12.75 -18.58 -8.25
N THR A 166 -11.82 -17.72 -7.84
CA THR A 166 -10.79 -17.14 -8.69
C THR A 166 -9.47 -16.98 -7.93
N TRP A 167 -8.36 -16.87 -8.66
CA TRP A 167 -7.06 -16.55 -8.05
C TRP A 167 -7.02 -15.20 -7.33
N SER A 168 -7.93 -14.28 -7.67
CA SER A 168 -8.07 -12.98 -6.99
C SER A 168 -8.60 -13.11 -5.57
N ASP A 169 -9.26 -14.22 -5.25
CA ASP A 169 -9.81 -14.51 -3.92
C ASP A 169 -8.77 -15.12 -2.98
N LEU A 170 -7.59 -15.47 -3.51
CA LEU A 170 -6.52 -16.02 -2.69
C LEU A 170 -5.86 -14.94 -1.83
N TRP A 171 -6.03 -15.06 -0.52
CA TRP A 171 -5.32 -14.28 0.50
C TRP A 171 -4.31 -15.17 1.23
N PRO A 172 -3.16 -14.63 1.67
CA PRO A 172 -2.29 -15.34 2.60
C PRO A 172 -3.06 -15.76 3.86
N PRO A 173 -2.67 -16.86 4.51
CA PRO A 173 -3.28 -17.23 5.78
C PRO A 173 -3.01 -16.16 6.84
N THR A 174 -3.94 -16.02 7.78
CA THR A 174 -3.74 -15.19 8.96
C THR A 174 -2.54 -15.71 9.74
N GLN A 175 -1.70 -14.79 10.19
CA GLN A 175 -0.53 -15.11 11.00
C GLN A 175 -0.85 -14.73 12.42
N ASP A 176 -0.67 -15.68 13.33
CA ASP A 176 -0.82 -15.44 14.75
C ASP A 176 0.47 -15.73 15.49
N VAL A 177 0.74 -14.91 16.51
CA VAL A 177 1.83 -15.11 17.46
C VAL A 177 1.32 -15.90 18.66
N PHE A 178 0.47 -16.92 18.43
CA PHE A 178 -0.10 -17.71 19.52
C PHE A 178 0.96 -18.52 20.25
N ARG A 179 0.71 -18.74 21.54
CA ARG A 179 1.46 -19.64 22.42
C ARG A 179 1.50 -21.09 21.93
N TYR A 180 0.55 -21.48 21.08
CA TYR A 180 0.48 -22.81 20.47
C TYR A 180 0.77 -22.72 18.97
N PRO A 181 1.59 -23.62 18.43
CA PRO A 181 1.84 -23.65 16.99
C PRO A 181 0.52 -23.90 16.26
N PRO A 182 0.20 -23.09 15.22
CA PRO A 182 -1.01 -23.32 14.44
C PRO A 182 -0.97 -24.73 13.83
N GLN A 183 -2.15 -25.35 13.64
CA GLN A 183 -2.23 -26.59 12.88
C GLN A 183 -1.59 -26.34 11.51
N ARG A 184 -0.50 -27.06 11.22
CA ARG A 184 0.20 -26.97 9.95
C ARG A 184 -0.62 -27.66 8.87
N THR A 185 -1.55 -26.91 8.29
CA THR A 185 -2.15 -27.28 7.01
C THR A 185 -1.09 -27.14 5.91
N GLU A 186 -1.26 -27.86 4.80
CA GLU A 186 -0.40 -27.73 3.61
C GLU A 186 -0.31 -26.27 3.14
N PHE A 187 -1.43 -25.54 3.23
CA PHE A 187 -1.49 -24.12 2.92
C PHE A 187 -0.63 -23.25 3.84
N MET A 188 -0.75 -23.43 5.16
CA MET A 188 0.09 -22.71 6.13
C MET A 188 1.56 -23.08 5.96
N GLY A 189 1.87 -24.35 5.71
CA GLY A 189 3.23 -24.81 5.42
C GLY A 189 3.84 -24.12 4.20
N ALA A 190 3.09 -24.07 3.09
CA ALA A 190 3.50 -23.38 1.87
C ALA A 190 3.76 -21.88 2.11
N PHE A 191 2.91 -21.23 2.92
CA PHE A 191 3.09 -19.83 3.30
C PHE A 191 4.33 -19.61 4.17
N LEU A 192 4.57 -20.45 5.17
CA LEU A 192 5.76 -20.34 6.03
C LEU A 192 7.07 -20.51 5.24
N GLU A 193 7.11 -21.44 4.29
CA GLU A 193 8.25 -21.64 3.39
C GLU A 193 8.46 -20.43 2.46
N PHE A 194 7.38 -19.82 1.98
CA PHE A 194 7.45 -18.55 1.24
C PHE A 194 7.97 -17.41 2.11
N ALA A 195 7.48 -17.32 3.36
CA ALA A 195 7.81 -16.26 4.29
C ALA A 195 9.30 -16.26 4.68
N LYS A 196 9.89 -17.45 4.88
CA LYS A 196 11.32 -17.60 5.17
C LYS A 196 12.23 -17.04 4.06
N LYS A 197 11.77 -17.06 2.81
CA LYS A 197 12.51 -16.54 1.64
C LYS A 197 12.39 -15.03 1.47
N GLN A 198 11.49 -14.37 2.21
CA GLN A 198 11.33 -12.92 2.11
C GLN A 198 12.45 -12.17 2.86
N PRO A 199 12.78 -10.93 2.45
CA PRO A 199 13.77 -10.12 3.14
C PRO A 199 13.48 -9.96 4.64
N ILE A 200 14.52 -10.04 5.48
CA ILE A 200 14.45 -9.94 6.95
C ILE A 200 13.76 -8.65 7.42
N ARG A 201 13.94 -7.55 6.68
CA ARG A 201 13.26 -6.25 6.96
C ARG A 201 11.73 -6.32 6.96
N ASN A 202 11.16 -7.30 6.25
CA ASN A 202 9.70 -7.50 6.17
C ASN A 202 9.15 -8.29 7.35
N ARG A 203 10.00 -8.90 8.18
CA ARG A 203 9.55 -9.54 9.42
C ARG A 203 8.96 -8.48 10.35
N VAL A 204 7.99 -8.86 11.15
CA VAL A 204 7.44 -8.10 12.27
C VAL A 204 7.76 -8.95 13.50
N ILE A 205 8.42 -8.35 14.47
CA ILE A 205 8.91 -8.98 15.70
C ILE A 205 8.32 -8.18 16.84
#